data_AF-A0A077R753-F1
#
_entry.id   AF-A0A077R753-F1
#
_cell.length_a   1.000
_cell.length_b   1.000
_cell.length_c   1.000
_cell.angle_alpha   90.00
_cell.angle_beta   90.00
_cell.angle_gamma   90.00
#
_symmetry.space_group_name_H-M   'P 1'
#
loop_
_entity.id
_entity.type
_entity.pdbx_description
1 polymer ?
#
loop_
_entity_poly.entity_id
_entity_poly.type
_entity_poly.pdbx_seq_one_letter_code
_entity_poly.pdbx_strand_id
1 'polypeptide(L)'
;MAIGPHIVDNQCTSVTAQLDLGIRLLQAQVHPWSPSSDSNPSGISLCHISCYSQNVGYLESWLKEVFDGMDQHPSEIVTLLLTNPEMASVDDWAAGFESLAAYDRAHFQERLADVWRHEEYEQHIGDLSKFRYIMNEFGNVWENPYNQTSLPFKCSVDRRKNPMDRLGLINHILNDEVVGTGIKYADKDLLEKLMARWVKWV
;
A
#
# COMPACT_ATOMS: atom_id res chain seq x y z
N MET A 1 -2.68 -0.87 6.07
CA MET A 1 -3.97 -0.17 6.21
C MET A 1 -4.22 0.08 7.68
N ALA A 2 -4.68 1.27 8.07
CA ALA A 2 -4.96 1.59 9.47
C ALA A 2 -6.47 1.56 9.68
N ILE A 3 -6.97 0.48 10.27
CA ILE A 3 -8.40 0.24 10.45
C ILE A 3 -8.77 0.51 11.91
N GLY A 4 -9.62 1.51 12.14
CA GLY A 4 -10.06 1.84 13.49
C GLY A 4 -10.64 3.25 13.66
N PRO A 5 -11.01 3.61 14.89
CA PRO A 5 -11.64 4.89 15.21
C PRO A 5 -10.64 6.01 15.58
N HIS A 6 -9.33 5.73 15.61
CA HIS A 6 -8.32 6.68 16.08
C HIS A 6 -8.00 7.74 15.01
N ILE A 7 -7.38 8.84 15.44
CA ILE A 7 -7.01 9.96 14.56
C ILE A 7 -6.07 9.53 13.44
N VAL A 8 -5.24 8.52 13.71
CA VAL A 8 -4.28 7.98 12.73
C VAL A 8 -4.92 6.92 11.83
N ASP A 9 -6.10 6.40 12.12
CA ASP A 9 -6.74 5.43 11.23
C ASP A 9 -7.21 6.08 9.93
N ASN A 10 -7.16 5.35 8.82
CA ASN A 10 -7.61 5.85 7.52
C ASN A 10 -8.67 4.96 6.85
N GLN A 11 -9.08 3.87 7.50
CA GLN A 11 -10.17 3.00 7.08
C GLN A 11 -11.03 2.60 8.29
N CYS A 12 -12.30 2.22 8.05
CA CYS A 12 -13.23 1.77 9.10
C CYS A 12 -13.77 0.35 8.88
N THR A 13 -13.30 -0.33 7.84
CA THR A 13 -13.83 -1.61 7.36
C THR A 13 -12.70 -2.62 7.26
N SER A 14 -12.95 -3.89 7.60
CA SER A 14 -11.96 -4.98 7.47
C SER A 14 -11.54 -5.19 6.01
N VAL A 15 -10.46 -5.95 5.79
CA VAL A 15 -9.98 -6.26 4.44
C VAL A 15 -11.04 -7.04 3.66
N THR A 16 -11.58 -8.10 4.26
CA THR A 16 -12.65 -8.92 3.66
C THR A 16 -13.88 -8.10 3.29
N ALA A 17 -14.35 -7.22 4.18
CA ALA A 17 -15.51 -6.38 3.89
C ALA A 17 -15.22 -5.32 2.81
N GLN A 18 -13.97 -4.84 2.67
CA GLN A 18 -13.61 -4.01 1.51
C GLN A 18 -13.67 -4.79 0.19
N LEU A 19 -13.20 -6.04 0.20
CA LEU A 19 -13.32 -6.93 -0.96
C LEU A 19 -14.80 -7.17 -1.31
N ASP A 20 -15.66 -7.43 -0.33
CA ASP A 20 -17.11 -7.58 -0.54
C ASP A 20 -17.77 -6.33 -1.14
N LEU A 21 -17.26 -5.14 -0.81
CA LEU A 21 -17.71 -3.86 -1.34
C LEU A 21 -17.16 -3.54 -2.75
N GLY A 22 -16.37 -4.44 -3.35
CA GLY A 22 -15.83 -4.25 -4.70
C GLY A 22 -14.48 -3.53 -4.76
N ILE A 23 -13.81 -3.27 -3.62
CA ILE A 23 -12.46 -2.70 -3.60
C ILE A 23 -11.45 -3.71 -4.11
N ARG A 24 -10.68 -3.36 -5.15
CA ARG A 24 -9.66 -4.25 -5.75
C ARG A 24 -8.25 -3.66 -5.75
N LEU A 25 -8.04 -2.57 -5.02
CA LEU A 25 -6.71 -2.05 -4.67
C LEU A 25 -6.62 -1.97 -3.15
N LEU A 26 -5.74 -2.76 -2.55
CA LEU A 26 -5.47 -2.74 -1.11
C LEU A 26 -4.11 -2.10 -0.86
N GLN A 27 -4.06 -1.18 0.11
CA GLN A 27 -2.83 -0.47 0.47
C GLN A 27 -2.40 -0.78 1.90
N ALA A 28 -1.10 -1.03 2.09
CA ALA A 28 -0.52 -1.15 3.43
C ALA A 28 0.90 -0.58 3.50
N GLN A 29 1.40 -0.37 4.72
CA GLN A 29 2.75 0.09 4.97
C GLN A 29 3.49 -1.00 5.74
N VAL A 30 4.65 -1.39 5.26
CA VAL A 30 5.49 -2.39 5.91
C VAL A 30 6.54 -1.74 6.79
N HIS A 31 6.88 -2.42 7.87
CA HIS A 31 7.91 -2.01 8.81
C HIS A 31 8.65 -3.26 9.31
N PRO A 32 10.00 -3.32 9.23
CA PRO A 32 10.76 -4.28 10.01
C PRO A 32 10.47 -4.09 11.50
N TRP A 33 9.99 -5.13 12.18
CA TRP A 33 9.51 -4.98 13.56
C TRP A 33 10.08 -6.00 14.53
N SER A 34 10.08 -7.27 14.16
CA SER A 34 10.54 -8.37 15.01
C SER A 34 11.44 -9.31 14.22
N PRO A 35 12.37 -10.02 14.87
CA PRO A 35 13.14 -11.06 14.20
C PRO A 35 12.24 -12.07 13.49
N SER A 36 12.74 -12.64 12.39
CA SER A 36 12.07 -13.71 11.66
C SER A 36 11.74 -14.88 12.58
N SER A 37 10.55 -15.46 12.41
CA SER A 37 10.07 -16.62 13.18
C SER A 37 9.10 -17.44 12.33
N ASP A 38 8.70 -18.62 12.81
CA ASP A 38 7.76 -19.49 12.08
C ASP A 38 6.42 -18.79 11.76
N SER A 39 5.97 -17.85 12.61
CA SER A 39 4.73 -17.08 12.39
C SER A 39 4.95 -15.70 11.74
N ASN A 40 6.21 -15.29 11.58
CA ASN A 40 6.61 -14.07 10.87
C ASN A 40 7.92 -14.32 10.11
N PRO A 41 7.92 -15.15 9.04
CA PRO A 41 9.14 -15.47 8.29
C PRO A 41 9.87 -14.24 7.74
N SER A 42 9.13 -13.19 7.35
CA SER A 42 9.70 -11.94 6.85
C SER A 42 10.29 -11.04 7.92
N GLY A 43 9.90 -11.19 9.19
CA GLY A 43 10.20 -10.19 10.23
C GLY A 43 9.46 -8.85 10.05
N ILE A 44 8.47 -8.79 9.14
CA ILE A 44 7.74 -7.58 8.77
C ILE A 44 6.41 -7.52 9.51
N SER A 45 6.07 -6.34 10.04
CA SER A 45 4.71 -5.99 10.46
C SER A 45 4.12 -4.92 9.57
N LEU A 46 2.80 -4.94 9.46
CA LEU A 46 2.03 -3.86 8.86
C LEU A 46 1.70 -2.86 9.95
N CYS A 47 2.10 -1.62 9.73
CA CYS A 47 1.95 -0.57 10.74
C CYS A 47 1.46 0.74 10.09
N HIS A 48 1.05 1.70 10.92
CA HIS A 48 0.64 3.01 10.44
C HIS A 48 1.52 4.10 11.04
N ILE A 49 2.29 4.80 10.20
CA ILE A 49 3.40 5.70 10.58
C ILE A 49 4.57 4.94 11.23
N SER A 50 4.30 4.15 12.27
CA SER A 50 5.24 3.25 12.94
C SER A 50 4.49 2.14 13.68
N CYS A 51 5.17 1.05 14.01
CA CYS A 51 4.58 -0.03 14.81
C CYS A 51 4.31 0.34 16.27
N TYR A 52 4.93 1.42 16.78
CA TYR A 52 4.59 1.97 18.09
C TYR A 52 3.29 2.77 18.06
N SER A 53 3.01 3.45 16.95
CA SER A 53 1.77 4.21 16.76
C SER A 53 0.60 3.27 16.56
N GLN A 54 0.75 2.30 15.65
CA GLN A 54 -0.24 1.28 15.41
C GLN A 54 0.36 0.11 14.65
N ASN A 55 0.41 -1.06 15.29
CA ASN A 55 0.77 -2.33 14.67
C ASN A 55 -0.51 -3.13 14.42
N VAL A 56 -0.77 -3.51 13.16
CA VAL A 56 -1.96 -4.28 12.76
C VAL A 56 -1.65 -5.75 12.43
N GLY A 57 -0.46 -6.22 12.81
CA GLY A 57 -0.03 -7.61 12.68
C GLY A 57 1.01 -7.86 11.59
N TYR A 58 1.38 -9.11 11.41
CA TYR A 58 2.41 -9.53 10.46
C TYR A 58 1.93 -9.47 9.00
N LEU A 59 2.88 -9.29 8.08
CA LEU A 59 2.61 -9.30 6.64
C LEU A 59 1.89 -10.58 6.22
N GLU A 60 2.32 -11.72 6.75
CA GLU A 60 1.82 -13.04 6.40
C GLU A 60 0.37 -13.23 6.85
N SER A 61 0.02 -12.77 8.06
CA SER A 61 -1.36 -12.81 8.55
C SER A 61 -2.29 -11.99 7.66
N TRP A 62 -1.84 -10.82 7.22
CA TRP A 62 -2.62 -9.94 6.34
C TRP A 62 -2.75 -10.52 4.92
N LEU A 63 -1.66 -11.04 4.34
CA LEU A 63 -1.72 -11.73 3.05
C LEU A 63 -2.67 -12.92 3.09
N LYS A 64 -2.66 -13.68 4.19
CA LYS A 64 -3.60 -14.79 4.37
C LYS A 64 -5.05 -14.30 4.39
N GLU A 65 -5.36 -13.22 5.11
CA GLU A 65 -6.72 -12.63 5.11
C GLU A 65 -7.15 -12.22 3.69
N VAL A 66 -6.25 -11.61 2.91
CA VAL A 66 -6.51 -11.28 1.51
C VAL A 66 -6.80 -12.53 0.68
N PHE A 67 -5.96 -13.57 0.79
CA PHE A 67 -6.13 -14.81 0.03
C PHE A 67 -7.40 -15.56 0.41
N ASP A 68 -7.74 -15.62 1.70
CA ASP A 68 -8.97 -16.23 2.18
C ASP A 68 -10.21 -15.50 1.61
N GLY A 69 -10.12 -14.18 1.41
CA GLY A 69 -11.13 -13.40 0.71
C GLY A 69 -11.18 -13.72 -0.79
N MET A 70 -10.03 -13.73 -1.46
CA MET A 70 -9.93 -14.03 -2.90
C MET A 70 -10.36 -15.46 -3.25
N ASP A 71 -10.13 -16.44 -2.37
CA ASP A 71 -10.53 -17.83 -2.57
C ASP A 71 -12.06 -17.99 -2.65
N GLN A 72 -12.82 -17.04 -2.09
CA GLN A 72 -14.27 -16.95 -2.22
C GLN A 72 -14.72 -16.30 -3.54
N HIS A 73 -13.79 -15.66 -4.26
CA HIS A 73 -14.02 -14.91 -5.49
C HIS A 73 -12.96 -15.21 -6.57
N PRO A 74 -12.88 -16.45 -7.09
CA PRO A 74 -11.73 -16.94 -7.88
C PRO A 74 -11.53 -16.28 -9.25
N SER A 75 -12.44 -15.41 -9.69
CA SER A 75 -12.34 -14.67 -10.96
C SER A 75 -11.89 -13.22 -10.77
N GLU A 76 -11.61 -12.81 -9.54
CA GLU A 76 -11.25 -11.44 -9.22
C GLU A 76 -9.73 -11.23 -9.19
N ILE A 77 -9.31 -10.03 -9.55
CA ILE A 77 -7.92 -9.61 -9.47
C ILE A 77 -7.84 -8.49 -8.43
N VAL A 78 -7.00 -8.70 -7.41
CA VAL A 78 -6.71 -7.70 -6.39
C VAL A 78 -5.28 -7.20 -6.61
N THR A 79 -5.13 -5.87 -6.66
CA THR A 79 -3.83 -5.19 -6.69
C THR A 79 -3.41 -4.86 -5.27
N LEU A 80 -2.19 -5.24 -4.88
CA LEU A 80 -1.61 -4.89 -3.58
C LEU A 80 -0.58 -3.79 -3.79
N LEU A 81 -0.71 -2.67 -3.07
CA LEU A 81 0.32 -1.62 -3.02
C LEU A 81 0.86 -1.51 -1.59
N LEU A 82 2.13 -1.88 -1.42
CA LEU A 82 2.76 -2.02 -0.12
C LEU A 82 3.93 -1.04 -0.04
N THR A 83 3.81 0.01 0.79
CA THR A 83 4.86 1.03 0.91
C THR A 83 5.97 0.55 1.83
N ASN A 84 7.22 0.84 1.48
CA ASN A 84 8.42 0.43 2.22
C ASN A 84 9.21 1.63 2.81
N PRO A 85 8.66 2.34 3.82
CA PRO A 85 9.29 3.55 4.36
C PRO A 85 10.63 3.30 5.05
N GLU A 86 10.81 2.12 5.64
CA GLU A 86 12.01 1.73 6.40
C GLU A 86 12.96 0.82 5.62
N MET A 87 12.71 0.63 4.32
CA MET A 87 13.58 -0.10 3.40
C MET A 87 13.85 -1.55 3.86
N ALA A 88 12.80 -2.26 4.28
CA ALA A 88 12.83 -3.72 4.48
C ALA A 88 13.41 -4.39 3.22
N SER A 89 14.33 -5.34 3.40
CA SER A 89 15.07 -5.93 2.28
C SER A 89 14.17 -6.82 1.42
N VAL A 90 14.43 -6.88 0.11
CA VAL A 90 13.66 -7.71 -0.83
C VAL A 90 13.68 -9.20 -0.44
N ASP A 91 14.76 -9.65 0.21
CA ASP A 91 14.85 -11.02 0.72
C ASP A 91 13.85 -11.26 1.87
N ASP A 92 13.62 -10.28 2.76
CA ASP A 92 12.59 -10.34 3.81
C ASP A 92 11.18 -10.37 3.20
N TRP A 93 10.94 -9.54 2.19
CA TRP A 93 9.68 -9.58 1.43
C TRP A 93 9.45 -10.95 0.79
N ALA A 94 10.46 -11.48 0.11
CA ALA A 94 10.39 -12.79 -0.52
C ALA A 94 10.09 -13.88 0.50
N ALA A 95 10.75 -13.89 1.66
CA ALA A 95 10.47 -14.85 2.73
C ALA A 95 8.99 -14.85 3.14
N GLY A 96 8.38 -13.67 3.30
CA GLY A 96 6.95 -13.55 3.62
C GLY A 96 6.05 -14.09 2.49
N PHE A 97 6.29 -13.67 1.25
CA PHE A 97 5.49 -14.10 0.10
C PHE A 97 5.64 -15.60 -0.21
N GLU A 98 6.85 -16.15 -0.13
CA GLU A 98 7.14 -17.55 -0.41
C GLU A 98 6.58 -18.48 0.68
N SER A 99 6.56 -18.04 1.94
CA SER A 99 5.98 -18.82 3.05
C SER A 99 4.49 -19.17 2.85
N LEU A 100 3.79 -18.38 2.03
CA LEU A 100 2.37 -18.55 1.70
C LEU A 100 2.14 -19.04 0.26
N ALA A 101 3.21 -19.30 -0.49
CA ALA A 101 3.15 -19.51 -1.94
C ALA A 101 2.36 -18.40 -2.66
N ALA A 102 2.54 -17.14 -2.22
CA ALA A 102 1.86 -15.98 -2.79
C ALA A 102 2.23 -15.77 -4.27
N TYR A 103 3.43 -16.19 -4.67
CA TYR A 103 3.91 -16.09 -6.04
C TYR A 103 3.08 -16.93 -7.04
N ASP A 104 2.49 -18.05 -6.61
CA ASP A 104 1.62 -18.88 -7.45
C ASP A 104 0.29 -18.18 -7.79
N ARG A 105 -0.08 -17.17 -7.00
CA ARG A 105 -1.28 -16.35 -7.17
C ARG A 105 -0.99 -15.02 -7.85
N ALA A 106 0.28 -14.66 -8.05
CA ALA A 106 0.67 -13.35 -8.55
C ALA A 106 0.54 -13.27 -10.07
N HIS A 107 -0.20 -12.28 -10.56
CA HIS A 107 -0.17 -11.87 -11.95
C HIS A 107 0.79 -10.69 -12.12
N PHE A 108 1.83 -10.87 -12.92
CA PHE A 108 2.76 -9.80 -13.27
C PHE A 108 2.91 -9.73 -14.78
N GLN A 109 2.88 -8.50 -15.32
CA GLN A 109 3.29 -8.27 -16.72
C GLN A 109 4.81 -8.10 -16.73
N GLU A 110 5.50 -8.87 -17.57
CA GLU A 110 6.93 -8.65 -17.81
C GLU A 110 7.12 -7.30 -18.53
N ARG A 111 7.27 -6.21 -17.78
CA ARG A 111 7.89 -4.96 -18.26
C ARG A 111 9.17 -4.69 -17.46
N LEU A 112 10.23 -5.39 -17.85
CA LEU A 112 11.60 -5.13 -17.41
C LEU A 112 12.30 -4.04 -18.27
N ALA A 113 11.55 -3.17 -18.96
CA ALA A 113 12.14 -2.33 -19.99
C ALA A 113 12.70 -0.99 -19.47
N ASP A 114 12.16 -0.41 -18.39
CA ASP A 114 12.57 0.94 -17.94
C ASP A 114 12.60 1.05 -16.41
N VAL A 115 13.31 0.13 -15.74
CA VAL A 115 13.67 0.32 -14.34
C VAL A 115 14.65 1.50 -14.28
N TRP A 116 14.09 2.70 -14.17
CA TRP A 116 14.84 3.87 -13.76
C TRP A 116 15.21 3.65 -12.30
N ARG A 117 16.39 3.05 -12.13
CA ARG A 117 17.18 2.96 -10.92
C ARG A 117 17.26 4.32 -10.27
N HIS A 118 16.52 4.54 -9.18
CA HIS A 118 17.12 5.36 -8.14
C HIS A 118 18.20 4.46 -7.53
N GLU A 119 19.45 4.68 -7.91
CA GLU A 119 20.61 3.94 -7.37
C GLU A 119 20.58 3.92 -5.83
N GLU A 120 20.04 4.97 -5.22
CA GLU A 120 19.86 5.08 -3.79
C GLU A 120 18.77 4.14 -3.23
N TYR A 121 17.70 3.83 -3.97
CA TYR A 121 16.62 2.95 -3.49
C TYR A 121 16.94 1.46 -3.69
N GLU A 122 17.58 1.09 -4.81
CA GLU A 122 18.03 -0.29 -5.05
C GLU A 122 19.14 -0.72 -4.08
N GLN A 123 20.05 0.19 -3.69
CA GLN A 123 21.10 -0.14 -2.72
C GLN A 123 20.54 -0.57 -1.36
N HIS A 124 19.37 -0.07 -0.97
CA HIS A 124 18.79 -0.35 0.35
C HIS A 124 17.80 -1.53 0.32
N ILE A 125 17.01 -1.69 -0.75
CA ILE A 125 16.04 -2.79 -0.85
C ILE A 125 16.66 -4.08 -1.42
N GLY A 126 17.73 -4.00 -2.21
CA GLY A 126 18.35 -5.16 -2.87
C GLY A 126 17.87 -5.41 -4.31
N ASP A 127 18.29 -6.54 -4.87
CA ASP A 127 18.07 -6.88 -6.30
C ASP A 127 16.68 -7.48 -6.55
N LEU A 128 15.76 -6.64 -7.05
CA LEU A 128 14.40 -7.02 -7.42
C LEU A 128 14.34 -8.08 -8.54
N SER A 129 15.40 -8.25 -9.34
CA SER A 129 15.41 -9.25 -10.42
C SER A 129 15.36 -10.69 -9.92
N LYS A 130 15.74 -10.92 -8.65
CA LYS A 130 15.60 -12.22 -7.97
C LYS A 130 14.15 -12.64 -7.78
N PHE A 131 13.26 -11.68 -7.58
CA PHE A 131 11.86 -11.91 -7.18
C PHE A 131 10.91 -11.13 -8.09
N ARG A 132 10.67 -11.67 -9.29
CA ARG A 132 9.88 -11.00 -10.36
C ARG A 132 8.44 -10.64 -9.98
N TYR A 133 7.89 -11.27 -8.95
CA TYR A 133 6.55 -10.96 -8.42
C TYR A 133 6.54 -9.73 -7.48
N ILE A 134 7.70 -9.18 -7.13
CA ILE A 134 7.85 -7.92 -6.38
C ILE A 134 8.24 -6.83 -7.37
N MET A 135 7.38 -5.82 -7.52
CA MET A 135 7.57 -4.74 -8.49
C MET A 135 7.85 -3.40 -7.80
N ASN A 136 8.72 -2.60 -8.41
CA ASN A 136 8.90 -1.21 -8.00
C ASN A 136 7.68 -0.37 -8.43
N GLU A 137 6.97 0.21 -7.46
CA GLU A 137 5.82 1.08 -7.69
C GLU A 137 6.16 2.18 -8.71
N PHE A 138 7.18 2.98 -8.44
CA PHE A 138 7.53 4.13 -9.28
C PHE A 138 8.19 3.73 -10.61
N GLY A 139 8.44 2.45 -10.87
CA GLY A 139 8.73 1.93 -12.21
C GLY A 139 7.47 1.74 -13.05
N ASN A 140 6.34 1.44 -12.41
CA ASN A 140 5.11 0.97 -13.06
C ASN A 140 3.92 1.94 -12.93
N VAL A 141 3.99 2.86 -11.96
CA VAL A 141 2.92 3.78 -11.57
C VAL A 141 3.42 5.22 -11.65
N TRP A 142 2.53 6.14 -12.00
CA TRP A 142 2.69 7.58 -11.78
C TRP A 142 1.62 8.06 -10.79
N GLU A 143 1.96 9.05 -9.97
CA GLU A 143 1.02 9.64 -9.00
C GLU A 143 0.91 11.15 -9.13
N ASN A 144 -0.22 11.70 -8.68
CA ASN A 144 -0.38 13.11 -8.37
C ASN A 144 0.26 13.46 -7.00
N PRO A 145 0.32 14.74 -6.60
CA PRO A 145 0.89 15.11 -5.30
C PRO A 145 0.17 14.40 -4.15
N TYR A 146 0.94 13.86 -3.22
CA TYR A 146 0.45 13.27 -1.97
C TYR A 146 0.38 14.32 -0.85
N ASN A 147 -0.22 13.96 0.30
CA ASN A 147 -0.27 14.81 1.50
C ASN A 147 -0.86 16.21 1.29
N GLN A 148 -1.83 16.33 0.39
CA GLN A 148 -2.51 17.59 0.10
C GLN A 148 -3.40 18.00 1.27
N THR A 149 -3.30 19.26 1.68
CA THR A 149 -4.05 19.86 2.80
C THR A 149 -5.04 20.94 2.34
N SER A 150 -5.27 21.04 1.03
CA SER A 150 -6.15 22.04 0.43
C SER A 150 -6.86 21.49 -0.80
N LEU A 151 -8.00 22.09 -1.12
CA LEU A 151 -8.83 21.77 -2.28
C LEU A 151 -8.81 22.92 -3.30
N PRO A 152 -9.07 22.63 -4.59
CA PRO A 152 -9.28 21.30 -5.18
C PRO A 152 -7.99 20.46 -5.21
N PHE A 153 -8.13 19.13 -5.20
CA PHE A 153 -6.98 18.24 -5.35
C PHE A 153 -6.24 18.52 -6.66
N LYS A 154 -4.91 18.57 -6.59
CA LYS A 154 -4.07 18.64 -7.78
C LYS A 154 -4.12 17.31 -8.52
N CYS A 155 -4.47 17.35 -9.81
CA CYS A 155 -4.43 16.20 -10.72
C CYS A 155 -3.18 16.21 -11.63
N SER A 156 -2.20 17.07 -11.35
CA SER A 156 -0.94 17.12 -12.08
C SER A 156 -0.11 15.87 -11.80
N VAL A 157 0.61 15.37 -12.81
CA VAL A 157 1.64 14.35 -12.62
C VAL A 157 2.76 14.94 -11.75
N ASP A 158 3.09 14.29 -10.63
CA ASP A 158 4.08 14.76 -9.66
C ASP A 158 5.17 13.71 -9.42
N ARG A 159 4.75 12.49 -9.06
CA ARG A 159 5.67 11.38 -8.82
C ARG A 159 5.82 10.57 -10.10
N ARG A 160 6.99 10.77 -10.73
CA ARG A 160 7.45 10.28 -12.05
C ARG A 160 6.96 11.12 -13.23
N LYS A 161 7.86 11.35 -14.18
CA LYS A 161 7.60 12.07 -15.43
C LYS A 161 7.20 11.05 -16.51
N ASN A 162 6.39 11.49 -17.48
CA ASN A 162 5.89 10.69 -18.63
C ASN A 162 4.86 9.60 -18.24
N PRO A 163 3.59 9.97 -18.01
CA PRO A 163 2.54 9.06 -17.54
C PRO A 163 2.03 8.07 -18.60
N MET A 164 2.32 8.31 -19.89
CA MET A 164 1.64 7.65 -21.02
C MET A 164 1.82 6.13 -21.07
N ASP A 165 2.86 5.59 -20.43
CA ASP A 165 3.18 4.16 -20.44
C ASP A 165 3.01 3.47 -19.08
N ARG A 166 2.34 4.12 -18.12
CA ARG A 166 2.27 3.69 -16.72
C ARG A 166 0.85 3.74 -16.18
N LEU A 167 0.57 2.91 -15.18
CA LEU A 167 -0.69 2.98 -14.44
C LEU A 167 -0.76 4.31 -13.68
N GLY A 168 -1.90 5.00 -13.72
CA GLY A 168 -2.13 6.19 -12.91
C GLY A 168 -2.73 5.82 -11.57
N LEU A 169 -2.10 6.26 -10.48
CA LEU A 169 -2.66 6.20 -9.13
C LEU A 169 -2.94 7.61 -8.64
N ILE A 170 -4.22 7.89 -8.37
CA ILE A 170 -4.65 9.21 -7.92
C ILE A 170 -4.92 9.17 -6.43
N ASN A 171 -4.14 9.94 -5.68
CA ASN A 171 -4.34 10.18 -4.26
C ASN A 171 -5.33 11.34 -4.05
N HIS A 172 -6.46 11.02 -3.42
CA HIS A 172 -7.49 11.97 -2.99
C HIS A 172 -7.72 11.90 -1.48
N ILE A 173 -6.65 11.83 -0.70
CA ILE A 173 -6.71 11.94 0.76
C ILE A 173 -6.45 13.40 1.14
N LEU A 174 -7.49 14.08 1.63
CA LEU A 174 -7.33 15.40 2.24
C LEU A 174 -6.73 15.19 3.62
N ASN A 175 -5.57 15.79 3.85
CA ASN A 175 -4.88 15.68 5.12
C ASN A 175 -5.11 16.93 5.97
N ASP A 176 -5.23 16.71 7.26
CA ASP A 176 -5.02 17.72 8.29
C ASP A 176 -3.70 17.42 9.03
N GLU A 177 -3.23 18.34 9.84
CA GLU A 177 -1.97 18.22 10.57
C GLU A 177 -2.19 18.37 12.08
N VAL A 178 -1.59 17.46 12.86
CA VAL A 178 -1.52 17.63 14.31
C VAL A 178 -0.57 18.78 14.59
N VAL A 179 -1.14 19.93 14.95
CA VAL A 179 -0.44 21.22 15.13
C VAL A 179 0.83 21.05 15.95
N GLY A 180 1.96 21.50 15.38
CA GLY A 180 3.26 21.50 16.05
C GLY A 180 4.04 20.18 15.99
N THR A 181 3.49 19.14 15.37
CA THR A 181 4.17 17.83 15.25
C THR A 181 4.61 17.49 13.82
N GLY A 182 4.03 18.13 12.80
CA GLY A 182 4.25 17.76 11.40
C GLY A 182 3.56 16.45 10.97
N ILE A 183 2.85 15.78 11.88
CA ILE A 183 2.14 14.54 11.58
C ILE A 183 0.85 14.87 10.84
N LYS A 184 0.75 14.37 9.61
CA LYS A 184 -0.46 14.49 8.79
C LYS A 184 -1.35 13.27 8.96
N TYR A 185 -2.66 13.50 8.99
CA TYR A 185 -3.68 12.46 9.10
C TYR A 185 -4.87 12.80 8.19
N ALA A 186 -5.70 11.80 7.85
CA ALA A 186 -6.86 12.03 7.00
C ALA A 186 -7.89 12.92 7.73
N ASP A 187 -8.32 14.02 7.11
CA ASP A 187 -9.39 14.88 7.61
C ASP A 187 -10.75 14.20 7.41
N LYS A 188 -11.08 13.26 8.31
CA LYS A 188 -12.32 12.47 8.25
C LYS A 188 -13.56 13.36 8.29
N ASP A 189 -13.55 14.40 9.12
CA ASP A 189 -14.69 15.29 9.32
C ASP A 189 -15.04 16.06 8.03
N LEU A 190 -14.04 16.54 7.30
CA LEU A 190 -14.27 17.23 6.03
C LEU A 190 -14.52 16.24 4.89
N LEU A 191 -13.85 15.10 4.87
CA LEU A 191 -14.10 14.04 3.89
C LEU A 191 -15.54 13.52 3.96
N GLU A 192 -16.09 13.28 5.15
CA GLU A 192 -17.49 12.88 5.31
C GLU A 192 -18.46 13.93 4.75
N LYS A 193 -18.20 15.22 5.01
CA LYS A 193 -19.02 16.32 4.48
C LYS A 193 -18.94 16.44 2.96
N LEU A 194 -17.78 16.16 2.38
CA LEU A 194 -17.57 16.18 0.93
C LEU A 194 -18.17 14.93 0.29
N MET A 195 -17.88 13.73 0.78
CA MET A 195 -18.44 12.47 0.25
C MET A 195 -19.96 12.42 0.38
N ALA A 196 -20.56 12.97 1.44
CA ALA A 196 -22.01 13.15 1.53
C ALA A 196 -22.60 14.00 0.37
N ARG A 197 -21.77 14.81 -0.32
CA ARG A 197 -22.16 15.52 -1.55
C ARG A 197 -21.87 14.73 -2.84
N TRP A 198 -20.97 13.75 -2.81
CA TRP A 198 -20.58 12.94 -3.97
C TRP A 198 -21.30 11.57 -4.06
N VAL A 199 -21.86 11.03 -2.97
CA VAL A 199 -22.66 9.77 -2.94
C VAL A 199 -24.06 9.94 -3.55
N LYS A 200 -24.19 10.77 -4.59
CA LYS A 200 -25.43 10.97 -5.35
C LYS A 200 -25.27 10.67 -6.84
N TRP A 201 -24.46 9.69 -7.22
CA TRP A 201 -24.48 9.16 -8.58
C TRP A 201 -24.21 7.65 -8.57
N VAL A 202 -25.30 6.91 -8.83
CA VAL A 202 -25.51 5.51 -9.24
C VAL A 202 -24.55 4.45 -8.71
#